data_AF-A0A147ENL5-F1
#
_entry.id   AF-A0A147ENL5-F1
#
_cell.length_a   1.000
_cell.length_b   1.000
_cell.length_c   1.000
_cell.angle_alpha   90.00
_cell.angle_beta   90.00
_cell.angle_gamma   90.00
#
_symmetry.space_group_name_H-M   'P 1'
#
loop_
_entity.id
_entity.type
_entity.pdbx_description
1 polymer ?
#
loop_
_entity_poly.entity_id
_entity_poly.type
_entity_poly.pdbx_seq_one_letter_code
_entity_poly.pdbx_strand_id
1 'polypeptide(L)'
;MSLYDATLARTPGLVSRRSAPRTAVAVGVLVLCVIGIACAAANYPELAEYARRSAEESSRPRYRAMRGLGVLPAAIVVLATTFGVFAVAALLGSATRVWVRAETGTPLRRRFTGYHALTPAAFDRLHAAFASGDSARYTPLPEQTRGGDGVVLIWTADADREAYVGMTWGRRVRSTRNAPLIRLTGEGFDALERALRDRLTTPQGAAASAPPRTAPSSE
;
A
#
# COMPACT_ATOMS: atom_id res chain seq x y z
N MET A 1 1.15 -11.90 0.85
CA MET A 1 2.19 -11.78 -0.19
C MET A 1 1.59 -11.00 -1.34
N SER A 2 2.14 -9.83 -1.67
CA SER A 2 1.66 -9.06 -2.83
C SER A 2 2.01 -9.82 -4.11
N LEU A 3 1.18 -9.72 -5.15
CA LEU A 3 1.41 -10.35 -6.47
C LEU A 3 2.81 -10.05 -7.05
N TYR A 4 3.45 -8.97 -6.60
CA TYR A 4 4.74 -8.49 -7.07
C TYR A 4 5.92 -8.79 -6.14
N ASP A 5 5.71 -9.39 -4.97
CA ASP A 5 6.79 -9.74 -4.05
C ASP A 5 7.78 -10.71 -4.72
N ALA A 6 7.29 -11.65 -5.52
CA ALA A 6 8.12 -12.59 -6.27
C ALA A 6 8.95 -11.91 -7.38
N THR A 7 8.38 -10.91 -8.06
CA THR A 7 9.10 -10.19 -9.13
C THR A 7 10.16 -9.26 -8.54
N LEU A 8 9.86 -8.58 -7.43
CA LEU A 8 10.84 -7.79 -6.68
C LEU A 8 11.97 -8.67 -6.13
N ALA A 9 11.65 -9.86 -5.61
CA ALA A 9 12.65 -10.83 -5.12
C ALA A 9 13.60 -11.31 -6.22
N ARG A 10 13.13 -11.41 -7.46
CA ARG A 10 13.94 -11.83 -8.62
C ARG A 10 14.72 -10.69 -9.26
N THR A 11 14.46 -9.43 -8.87
CA THR A 11 15.15 -8.28 -9.44
C THR A 11 16.51 -8.09 -8.74
N PRO A 12 17.63 -8.13 -9.48
CA PRO A 12 18.95 -7.93 -8.89
C PRO A 12 19.06 -6.55 -8.26
N GLY A 13 19.72 -6.47 -7.10
CA GLY A 13 19.91 -5.21 -6.36
C GLY A 13 18.75 -4.81 -5.44
N LEU A 14 17.67 -5.59 -5.36
CA LEU A 14 16.59 -5.39 -4.39
C LEU A 14 16.60 -6.45 -3.30
N VAL A 15 16.53 -6.04 -2.04
CA VAL A 15 16.49 -6.96 -0.90
C VAL A 15 15.34 -6.60 0.04
N SER A 16 14.70 -7.63 0.58
CA SER A 16 13.66 -7.46 1.60
C SER A 16 14.32 -7.37 2.98
N ARG A 17 14.27 -6.20 3.63
CA ARG A 17 14.77 -6.00 5.01
C ARG A 17 13.64 -5.69 5.96
N ARG A 18 13.79 -6.07 7.23
CA ARG A 18 12.88 -5.63 8.29
C ARG A 18 13.09 -4.14 8.55
N SER A 19 11.99 -3.40 8.59
CA SER A 19 11.99 -1.97 8.89
C SER A 19 11.96 -1.77 10.40
N ALA A 20 13.05 -1.25 10.96
CA ALA A 20 13.16 -0.93 12.39
C ALA A 20 11.96 -0.15 12.95
N PRO A 21 11.45 0.93 12.31
CA PRO A 21 10.30 1.66 12.86
C PRO A 21 9.01 0.82 12.84
N ARG A 22 8.75 0.02 11.78
CA ARG A 22 7.57 -0.85 11.74
C ARG A 22 7.65 -1.97 12.77
N THR A 23 8.84 -2.53 12.96
CA THR A 23 9.09 -3.54 13.99
C THR A 23 8.90 -2.94 15.38
N ALA A 24 9.44 -1.75 15.65
CA ALA A 24 9.27 -1.07 16.93
C ALA A 24 7.80 -0.81 17.27
N VAL A 25 7.01 -0.34 16.29
CA VAL A 25 5.55 -0.17 16.46
C VAL A 25 4.86 -1.49 16.77
N ALA A 26 5.16 -2.55 16.02
CA ALA A 26 4.54 -3.86 16.24
C ALA A 26 4.92 -4.44 17.62
N VAL A 27 6.17 -4.28 18.05
CA VAL A 27 6.62 -4.66 19.40
C VAL A 27 5.91 -3.82 20.47
N GLY A 28 5.80 -2.51 20.28
CA GLY A 28 5.10 -1.62 21.21
C GLY A 28 3.62 -2.00 21.39
N VAL A 29 2.91 -2.29 20.29
CA VAL A 29 1.52 -2.80 20.34
C VAL A 29 1.47 -4.12 21.09
N LEU A 30 2.38 -5.05 20.82
CA LEU A 30 2.42 -6.34 21.50
C LEU A 30 2.62 -6.19 23.01
N VAL A 31 3.53 -5.29 23.43
CA VAL A 31 3.76 -4.99 24.86
C VAL A 31 2.51 -4.43 25.51
N LEU A 32 1.81 -3.48 24.86
CA LEU A 32 0.54 -2.94 25.37
C LEU A 32 -0.54 -4.02 25.50
N CYS A 33 -0.63 -4.95 24.54
CA CYS A 33 -1.55 -6.08 24.62
C CYS A 33 -1.23 -7.00 25.81
N VAL A 34 0.05 -7.30 26.03
CA VAL A 34 0.49 -8.12 27.19
C VAL A 34 0.17 -7.42 28.51
N ILE A 35 0.43 -6.12 28.62
CA ILE A 35 0.07 -5.32 29.80
C ILE A 35 -1.45 -5.34 30.01
N GLY A 36 -2.24 -5.11 28.96
CA GLY A 36 -3.70 -5.14 29.05
C GLY A 36 -4.24 -6.49 29.54
N ILE A 37 -3.68 -7.59 29.05
CA ILE A 37 -4.04 -8.95 29.49
C ILE A 37 -3.60 -9.19 30.94
N ALA A 38 -2.39 -8.77 31.31
CA ALA A 38 -1.89 -8.92 32.68
C ALA A 38 -2.73 -8.13 33.69
N CYS A 39 -3.11 -6.89 33.35
CA CYS A 39 -4.03 -6.08 34.15
C CYS A 39 -5.41 -6.74 34.25
N ALA A 40 -5.95 -7.28 33.15
CA ALA A 40 -7.22 -8.00 33.19
C ALA A 40 -7.15 -9.28 34.04
N ALA A 41 -6.02 -9.99 34.01
CA ALA A 41 -5.80 -11.19 34.83
C ALA A 41 -5.63 -10.85 36.32
N ALA A 42 -4.87 -9.80 36.65
CA ALA A 42 -4.65 -9.36 38.03
C ALA A 42 -5.95 -8.87 38.69
N ASN A 43 -6.82 -8.22 37.90
CA ASN A 43 -8.12 -7.72 38.37
C ASN A 43 -9.28 -8.68 38.02
N TYR A 44 -8.98 -9.91 37.60
CA TYR A 44 -9.99 -10.88 37.17
C TYR A 44 -11.14 -11.09 38.16
N PRO A 45 -10.95 -11.21 39.49
CA PRO A 45 -12.07 -11.39 40.41
C PRO A 45 -13.05 -10.21 40.38
N GLU A 46 -12.55 -8.98 40.39
CA GLU A 46 -13.38 -7.77 40.29
C GLU A 46 -14.08 -7.68 38.93
N LEU A 47 -13.37 -8.01 37.85
CA LEU A 47 -13.93 -8.03 36.50
C LEU A 47 -14.99 -9.12 36.31
N ALA A 48 -14.82 -10.28 36.94
CA ALA A 48 -15.76 -11.39 36.89
C ALA A 48 -17.03 -11.08 37.67
N GLU A 49 -16.92 -10.46 38.84
CA GLU A 49 -18.07 -9.96 39.59
C GLU A 49 -18.79 -8.85 38.84
N TYR A 50 -18.05 -7.90 38.27
CA TYR A 50 -18.60 -6.82 37.47
C TYR A 50 -19.33 -7.34 36.23
N ALA A 51 -18.77 -8.35 35.55
CA ALA A 51 -19.40 -9.01 34.42
C ALA A 51 -20.67 -9.78 34.82
N ARG A 52 -20.67 -10.47 35.98
CA ARG A 52 -21.86 -11.16 36.51
C ARG A 52 -22.99 -10.18 36.83
N ARG A 53 -22.70 -9.10 37.57
CA ARG A 53 -23.67 -8.04 37.89
C ARG A 53 -24.21 -7.38 36.62
N SER A 54 -23.32 -7.09 35.66
CA SER A 54 -23.71 -6.53 34.36
C SER A 54 -24.59 -7.48 33.54
N ALA A 55 -24.34 -8.79 33.59
CA ALA A 55 -25.14 -9.80 32.91
C ALA A 55 -26.54 -9.94 33.52
N GLU A 56 -26.65 -9.95 34.85
CA GLU A 56 -27.93 -9.98 35.58
C GLU A 56 -28.78 -8.72 35.28
N GLU A 57 -28.14 -7.54 35.23
CA GLU A 57 -28.81 -6.27 34.95
C GLU A 57 -29.15 -6.05 33.47
N SER A 58 -28.46 -6.71 32.54
CA SER A 58 -28.70 -6.61 31.09
C SER A 58 -30.08 -7.12 30.64
N SER A 59 -30.76 -7.89 31.49
CA SER A 59 -32.13 -8.38 31.28
C SER A 59 -33.22 -7.31 31.49
N ARG A 60 -32.88 -6.13 32.04
CA ARG A 60 -33.85 -5.05 32.33
C ARG A 60 -33.86 -3.98 31.23
N PRO A 61 -35.05 -3.52 30.76
CA PRO A 61 -35.18 -2.59 29.63
C PRO A 61 -34.65 -1.16 29.87
N ARG A 62 -34.20 -0.82 31.10
CA ARG A 62 -33.72 0.52 31.48
C ARG A 62 -32.26 0.83 31.07
N TYR A 63 -31.51 -0.14 30.54
CA TYR A 63 -30.06 -0.04 30.36
C TYR A 63 -29.60 0.39 28.93
N ARG A 64 -30.30 1.33 28.28
CA ARG A 64 -29.81 1.90 27.00
C ARG A 64 -28.70 2.94 27.16
N ALA A 65 -28.53 3.54 28.35
CA ALA A 65 -27.53 4.60 28.59
C ALA A 65 -26.19 4.10 29.18
N MET A 66 -26.18 3.02 29.96
CA MET A 66 -24.96 2.49 30.62
C MET A 66 -24.36 1.24 29.94
N ARG A 67 -24.89 0.85 28.78
CA ARG A 67 -24.48 -0.33 27.99
C ARG A 67 -22.99 -0.35 27.60
N GLY A 68 -22.31 0.80 27.64
CA GLY A 68 -20.89 0.94 27.26
C GLY A 68 -19.88 0.54 28.33
N LEU A 69 -20.23 0.64 29.63
CA LEU A 69 -19.28 0.40 30.73
C LEU A 69 -19.20 -1.08 31.12
N GLY A 70 -20.33 -1.80 31.11
CA GLY A 70 -20.41 -3.24 31.43
C GLY A 70 -19.60 -4.15 30.50
N VAL A 71 -19.36 -3.72 29.26
CA VAL A 71 -18.65 -4.48 28.22
C VAL A 71 -17.14 -4.18 28.22
N LEU A 72 -16.70 -3.16 28.95
CA LEU A 72 -15.33 -2.65 28.90
C LEU A 72 -14.27 -3.72 29.20
N PRO A 73 -14.40 -4.59 30.22
CA PRO A 73 -13.37 -5.59 30.53
C PRO A 73 -13.27 -6.68 29.47
N ALA A 74 -14.42 -7.18 29.00
CA ALA A 74 -14.47 -8.15 27.91
C ALA A 74 -13.92 -7.54 26.61
N ALA A 75 -14.24 -6.27 26.33
CA ALA A 75 -13.72 -5.55 25.19
C ALA A 75 -12.20 -5.38 25.26
N ILE A 76 -11.63 -5.06 26.44
CA ILE A 76 -10.18 -4.94 26.62
C ILE A 76 -9.48 -6.27 26.29
N VAL A 77 -9.98 -7.40 26.81
CA VAL A 77 -9.39 -8.72 26.53
C VAL A 77 -9.51 -9.08 25.05
N VAL A 78 -10.68 -8.88 24.44
CA VAL A 78 -10.91 -9.16 23.01
C VAL A 78 -10.03 -8.29 22.12
N LEU A 79 -9.93 -6.99 22.40
CA LEU A 79 -9.08 -6.06 21.66
C LEU A 79 -7.60 -6.42 21.85
N ALA A 80 -7.14 -6.63 23.08
CA ALA A 80 -5.75 -6.99 23.35
C ALA A 80 -5.36 -8.31 22.68
N THR A 81 -6.24 -9.32 22.69
CA THR A 81 -5.99 -10.60 22.01
C THR A 81 -5.94 -10.40 20.50
N THR A 82 -6.91 -9.66 19.94
CA THR A 82 -7.01 -9.43 18.50
C THR A 82 -5.81 -8.65 17.99
N PHE A 83 -5.48 -7.51 18.60
CA PHE A 83 -4.31 -6.72 18.26
C PHE A 83 -3.00 -7.46 18.52
N GLY A 84 -2.92 -8.27 19.58
CA GLY A 84 -1.76 -9.12 19.87
C GLY A 84 -1.50 -10.13 18.75
N VAL A 85 -2.56 -10.82 18.28
CA VAL A 85 -2.48 -11.74 17.14
C VAL A 85 -2.00 -11.00 15.89
N PHE A 86 -2.56 -9.82 15.59
CA PHE A 86 -2.12 -9.00 14.45
C PHE A 86 -0.66 -8.53 14.58
N ALA A 87 -0.21 -8.15 15.77
CA ALA A 87 1.17 -7.72 16.02
C ALA A 87 2.15 -8.88 15.82
N VAL A 88 1.85 -10.07 16.36
CA VAL A 88 2.64 -11.29 16.14
C VAL A 88 2.68 -11.65 14.65
N ALA A 89 1.53 -11.63 13.97
CA ALA A 89 1.45 -11.87 12.53
C ALA A 89 2.26 -10.84 11.73
N ALA A 90 2.30 -9.57 12.16
CA ALA A 90 3.10 -8.54 11.50
C ALA A 90 4.62 -8.74 11.68
N LEU A 91 5.05 -9.23 12.85
CA LEU A 91 6.45 -9.53 13.18
C LEU A 91 6.97 -10.78 12.47
N LEU A 92 6.14 -11.83 12.41
CA LEU A 92 6.44 -13.09 11.72
C LEU A 92 6.29 -12.96 10.20
N GLY A 93 5.32 -12.16 9.75
CA GLY A 93 4.99 -11.98 8.35
C GLY A 93 5.84 -10.94 7.61
N SER A 94 5.34 -10.54 6.43
CA SER A 94 6.00 -9.56 5.56
C SER A 94 5.60 -8.10 5.84
N ALA A 95 4.68 -7.85 6.79
CA ALA A 95 4.17 -6.50 7.04
C ALA A 95 5.25 -5.53 7.57
N THR A 96 6.17 -6.06 8.38
CA THR A 96 7.34 -5.30 8.87
C THR A 96 8.49 -5.24 7.85
N ARG A 97 8.41 -6.01 6.76
CA ARG A 97 9.43 -6.01 5.72
C ARG A 97 9.19 -4.88 4.72
N VAL A 98 10.30 -4.29 4.27
CA VAL A 98 10.35 -3.24 3.26
C VAL A 98 11.38 -3.69 2.22
N TRP A 99 11.04 -3.49 0.96
CA TRP A 99 11.99 -3.65 -0.12
C TRP A 99 12.94 -2.46 -0.11
N VAL A 100 14.24 -2.73 -0.09
CA VAL A 100 15.29 -1.70 -0.10
C VAL A 100 16.27 -2.00 -1.23
N ARG A 101 16.93 -0.97 -1.76
CA ARG A 101 18.08 -1.16 -2.64
C ARG A 101 19.24 -1.74 -1.83
N ALA A 102 19.88 -2.77 -2.37
CA ALA A 102 20.94 -3.51 -1.70
C ALA A 102 22.20 -2.67 -1.52
N GLU A 103 22.51 -1.82 -2.50
CA GLU A 103 23.71 -0.97 -2.54
C GLU A 103 23.63 0.18 -1.53
N THR A 104 22.52 0.93 -1.52
CA THR A 104 22.37 2.18 -0.76
C THR A 104 21.56 2.00 0.52
N GLY A 105 20.76 0.94 0.62
CA GLY A 105 19.78 0.76 1.70
C GLY A 105 18.51 1.61 1.54
N THR A 106 18.36 2.36 0.44
CA THR A 106 17.21 3.24 0.21
C THR A 106 15.91 2.43 0.11
N PRO A 107 14.87 2.75 0.92
CA PRO A 107 13.62 2.01 0.91
C PRO A 107 12.75 2.36 -0.30
N LEU A 108 12.22 1.32 -0.96
CA LEU A 108 11.23 1.48 -2.00
C LEU A 108 9.87 1.87 -1.41
N ARG A 109 9.35 3.00 -1.89
CA ARG A 109 8.03 3.52 -1.53
C ARG A 109 7.08 3.29 -2.68
N ARG A 110 5.97 2.61 -2.43
CA ARG A 110 4.90 2.46 -3.43
C ARG A 110 4.19 3.80 -3.58
N ARG A 111 4.25 4.40 -4.77
CA ARG A 111 3.66 5.72 -5.07
C ARG A 111 2.36 5.62 -5.85
N PHE A 112 2.21 4.57 -6.66
CA PHE A 112 1.02 4.39 -7.48
C PHE A 112 0.57 2.92 -7.53
N THR A 113 -0.74 2.74 -7.62
CA THR A 113 -1.37 1.45 -7.90
C THR A 113 -2.66 1.74 -8.67
N GLY A 114 -2.73 1.26 -9.91
CA GLY A 114 -3.88 1.45 -10.79
C GLY A 114 -4.33 0.13 -11.40
N TYR A 115 -5.64 -0.08 -11.46
CA TYR A 115 -6.26 -1.22 -12.15
C TYR A 115 -6.84 -0.73 -13.46
N HIS A 116 -6.56 -1.42 -14.56
CA HIS A 116 -6.89 -0.97 -15.91
C HIS A 116 -7.47 -2.12 -16.71
N ALA A 117 -8.51 -1.86 -17.50
CA ALA A 117 -9.02 -2.81 -18.47
C ALA A 117 -8.08 -2.85 -19.70
N LEU A 118 -7.02 -3.67 -19.63
CA LEU A 118 -6.03 -3.81 -20.71
C LEU A 118 -6.27 -5.09 -21.51
N THR A 119 -6.19 -4.98 -22.83
CA THR A 119 -5.99 -6.15 -23.70
C THR A 119 -4.51 -6.60 -23.65
N PRO A 120 -4.16 -7.84 -24.01
CA PRO A 120 -2.76 -8.29 -24.06
C PRO A 120 -1.85 -7.35 -24.87
N ALA A 121 -2.30 -6.94 -26.06
CA ALA A 121 -1.54 -6.02 -26.91
C ALA A 121 -1.44 -4.60 -26.33
N ALA A 122 -2.45 -4.14 -25.59
CA ALA A 122 -2.37 -2.85 -24.88
C ALA A 122 -1.40 -2.92 -23.70
N PHE A 123 -1.35 -4.06 -23.01
CA PHE A 123 -0.40 -4.31 -21.93
C PHE A 123 1.05 -4.27 -22.42
N ASP A 124 1.38 -4.97 -23.50
CA ASP A 124 2.74 -5.00 -24.05
C ASP A 124 3.16 -3.61 -24.58
N ARG A 125 2.24 -2.88 -25.23
CA ARG A 125 2.50 -1.51 -25.69
C ARG A 125 2.75 -0.55 -24.53
N LEU A 126 1.96 -0.65 -23.47
CA LEU A 126 2.13 0.19 -22.28
C LEU A 126 3.43 -0.15 -21.55
N HIS A 127 3.82 -1.44 -21.50
CA HIS A 127 5.11 -1.87 -20.95
C HIS A 127 6.27 -1.28 -21.75
N ALA A 128 6.22 -1.35 -23.08
CA ALA A 128 7.21 -0.71 -23.95
C ALA A 128 7.25 0.81 -23.80
N ALA A 129 6.10 1.46 -23.60
CA ALA A 129 6.02 2.90 -23.35
C ALA A 129 6.73 3.28 -22.04
N PHE A 130 6.48 2.55 -20.94
CA PHE A 130 7.23 2.77 -19.70
C PHE A 130 8.72 2.45 -19.84
N ALA A 131 9.08 1.41 -20.58
CA ALA A 131 10.48 1.02 -20.80
C ALA A 131 11.28 2.09 -21.57
N SER A 132 10.61 2.91 -22.38
CA SER A 132 11.25 4.02 -23.09
C SER A 132 11.68 5.17 -22.17
N GLY A 133 11.11 5.28 -20.96
CA GLY A 133 11.34 6.40 -20.04
C GLY A 133 10.71 7.73 -20.45
N ASP A 134 10.06 7.80 -21.63
CA ASP A 134 9.41 9.00 -22.14
C ASP A 134 7.97 9.12 -21.60
N SER A 135 7.74 10.14 -20.76
CA SER A 135 6.44 10.42 -20.17
C SER A 135 5.33 10.68 -21.17
N ALA A 136 5.65 11.21 -22.35
CA ALA A 136 4.66 11.46 -23.39
C ALA A 136 4.01 10.18 -23.91
N ARG A 137 4.72 9.04 -23.82
CA ARG A 137 4.27 7.77 -24.40
C ARG A 137 3.38 6.95 -23.49
N TYR A 138 3.53 7.12 -22.17
CA TYR A 138 2.71 6.41 -21.19
C TYR A 138 1.66 7.30 -20.51
N THR A 139 1.66 8.62 -20.79
CA THR A 139 0.61 9.54 -20.33
C THR A 139 -0.26 10.04 -21.50
N PRO A 140 -1.58 10.16 -21.32
CA PRO A 140 -2.33 9.75 -20.14
C PRO A 140 -2.42 8.22 -20.02
N LEU A 141 -2.41 7.72 -18.79
CA LEU A 141 -2.67 6.31 -18.56
C LEU A 141 -4.13 5.98 -18.92
N PRO A 142 -4.43 4.75 -19.41
CA PRO A 142 -5.79 4.32 -19.62
C PRO A 142 -6.64 4.48 -18.36
N GLU A 143 -7.93 4.73 -18.52
CA GLU A 143 -8.82 4.97 -17.37
C GLU A 143 -8.78 3.81 -16.37
N GLN A 144 -8.85 4.13 -15.08
CA GLN A 144 -8.85 3.10 -14.05
C GLN A 144 -10.21 2.41 -14.00
N THR A 145 -10.20 1.08 -14.13
CA THR A 145 -11.40 0.25 -14.07
C THR A 145 -11.35 -0.62 -12.82
N ARG A 146 -12.40 -0.55 -11.99
CA ARG A 146 -12.50 -1.40 -10.80
C ARG A 146 -12.54 -2.87 -11.22
N GLY A 147 -11.56 -3.65 -10.78
CA GLY A 147 -11.42 -5.06 -11.18
C GLY A 147 -10.86 -5.26 -12.59
N GLY A 148 -10.17 -4.25 -13.14
CA GLY A 148 -9.47 -4.36 -14.42
C GLY A 148 -8.42 -5.46 -14.45
N ASP A 149 -8.19 -5.99 -15.65
CA ASP A 149 -7.35 -7.17 -15.88
C ASP A 149 -5.85 -6.83 -15.83
N GLY A 150 -5.50 -5.56 -15.98
CA GLY A 150 -4.15 -5.04 -15.87
C GLY A 150 -3.94 -4.29 -14.55
N VAL A 151 -2.77 -4.47 -13.91
CA VAL A 151 -2.36 -3.70 -12.73
C VAL A 151 -1.03 -3.04 -13.02
N VAL A 152 -0.95 -1.73 -12.79
CA VAL A 152 0.30 -0.96 -12.84
C VAL A 152 0.66 -0.53 -11.42
N LEU A 153 1.87 -0.88 -11.02
CA LEU A 153 2.44 -0.57 -9.70
C LEU A 153 3.74 0.20 -9.92
N ILE A 154 3.88 1.33 -9.22
CA ILE A 154 5.08 2.15 -9.30
C ILE A 154 5.67 2.29 -7.91
N TRP A 155 6.94 1.94 -7.79
CA TRP A 155 7.76 2.15 -6.60
C TRP A 155 8.87 3.14 -6.90
N THR A 156 9.20 4.00 -5.94
CA THR A 156 10.31 4.95 -6.05
C THR A 156 11.31 4.74 -4.92
N ALA A 157 12.58 4.91 -5.24
CA ALA A 157 13.69 5.05 -4.32
C ALA A 157 14.19 6.50 -4.42
N ASP A 158 13.47 7.41 -3.79
CA ASP A 158 13.60 8.87 -4.02
C ASP A 158 15.03 9.38 -3.78
N ALA A 159 15.73 8.85 -2.77
CA ALA A 159 17.10 9.26 -2.45
C ALA A 159 18.11 8.89 -3.55
N ASP A 160 17.82 7.86 -4.33
CA ASP A 160 18.69 7.36 -5.39
C ASP A 160 18.23 7.82 -6.79
N ARG A 161 17.12 8.56 -6.88
CA ARG A 161 16.47 8.97 -8.14
C ARG A 161 16.19 7.78 -9.06
N GLU A 162 15.64 6.71 -8.48
CA GLU A 162 15.23 5.53 -9.23
C GLU A 162 13.74 5.22 -9.04
N ALA A 163 13.11 4.77 -10.11
CA ALA A 163 11.77 4.24 -10.08
C ALA A 163 11.73 2.84 -10.68
N TYR A 164 10.82 2.04 -10.16
CA TYR A 164 10.57 0.67 -10.56
C TYR A 164 9.10 0.56 -10.94
N VAL A 165 8.83 0.16 -12.18
CA VAL A 165 7.47 -0.01 -12.69
C VAL A 165 7.20 -1.50 -12.89
N GLY A 166 6.21 -2.00 -12.17
CA GLY A 166 5.70 -3.36 -12.31
C GLY A 166 4.34 -3.33 -12.98
N MET A 167 4.16 -4.22 -13.97
CA MET A 167 2.89 -4.43 -14.65
C MET A 167 2.47 -5.90 -14.59
N THR A 168 1.22 -6.19 -14.22
CA THR A 168 0.64 -7.53 -14.35
C THR A 168 -0.58 -7.51 -15.26
N TRP A 169 -0.85 -8.61 -15.95
CA TRP A 169 -2.08 -8.81 -16.70
C TRP A 169 -2.70 -10.19 -16.44
N GLY A 170 -3.99 -10.23 -16.12
CA GLY A 170 -4.80 -11.44 -15.96
C GLY A 170 -5.70 -11.40 -14.71
N ARG A 171 -6.97 -11.82 -14.85
CA ARG A 171 -7.98 -11.83 -13.78
C ARG A 171 -7.72 -12.81 -12.64
N ARG A 172 -7.05 -13.93 -12.93
CA ARG A 172 -6.83 -15.02 -11.97
C ARG A 172 -5.35 -15.13 -11.67
N VAL A 173 -4.99 -15.28 -10.39
CA VAL A 173 -3.61 -15.42 -9.92
C VAL A 173 -2.81 -16.49 -10.71
N ARG A 174 -3.46 -17.60 -11.10
CA ARG A 174 -2.82 -18.68 -11.89
C ARG A 174 -2.58 -18.34 -13.37
N SER A 175 -3.30 -17.37 -13.91
CA SER A 175 -3.17 -16.91 -15.31
C SER A 175 -2.55 -15.51 -15.40
N THR A 176 -2.10 -14.95 -14.27
CA THR A 176 -1.50 -13.62 -14.23
C THR A 176 -0.11 -13.68 -14.85
N ARG A 177 0.08 -12.90 -15.91
CA ARG A 177 1.37 -12.63 -16.52
C ARG A 177 2.00 -11.45 -15.82
N ASN A 178 3.20 -11.64 -15.27
CA ASN A 178 4.00 -10.56 -14.71
C ASN A 178 5.03 -10.14 -15.76
N ALA A 179 5.02 -8.88 -16.17
CA ALA A 179 6.07 -8.36 -17.02
C ALA A 179 7.38 -8.17 -16.23
N PRO A 180 8.53 -8.15 -16.91
CA PRO A 180 9.79 -7.75 -16.29
C PRO A 180 9.69 -6.36 -15.66
N LEU A 181 10.32 -6.19 -14.50
CA LEU A 181 10.33 -4.92 -13.79
C LEU A 181 11.14 -3.89 -14.60
N ILE A 182 10.54 -2.74 -14.89
CA ILE A 182 11.21 -1.65 -15.59
C ILE A 182 11.90 -0.77 -14.55
N ARG A 183 13.19 -0.52 -14.73
CA ARG A 183 13.96 0.43 -13.91
C ARG A 183 14.14 1.73 -14.69
N LEU A 184 13.70 2.83 -14.09
CA LEU A 184 13.89 4.19 -14.59
C LEU A 184 14.87 4.92 -13.68
N THR A 185 15.82 5.63 -14.26
CA THR A 185 16.88 6.35 -13.53
C THR A 185 17.06 7.74 -14.15
N GLY A 186 17.58 8.69 -13.37
CA GLY A 186 17.92 10.03 -13.87
C GLY A 186 16.73 10.75 -14.49
N GLU A 187 16.83 11.15 -15.76
CA GLU A 187 15.78 11.90 -16.47
C GLU A 187 14.44 11.14 -16.54
N GLY A 188 14.47 9.82 -16.74
CA GLY A 188 13.27 8.99 -16.76
C GLY A 188 12.58 8.93 -15.39
N PHE A 189 13.35 9.02 -14.31
CA PHE A 189 12.79 9.15 -12.96
C PHE A 189 12.12 10.52 -12.79
N ASP A 190 12.78 11.61 -13.18
CA ASP A 190 12.22 12.96 -13.02
C ASP A 190 10.94 13.15 -13.86
N ALA A 191 10.92 12.60 -15.07
CA ALA A 191 9.75 12.60 -15.94
C ALA A 191 8.59 11.82 -15.32
N LEU A 192 8.85 10.65 -14.75
CA LEU A 192 7.86 9.88 -14.03
C LEU A 192 7.38 10.61 -12.77
N GLU A 193 8.28 11.24 -12.02
CA GLU A 193 7.93 11.97 -10.81
C GLU A 193 7.00 13.15 -11.13
N ARG A 194 7.29 13.90 -12.19
CA ARG A 194 6.39 14.95 -12.72
C ARG A 194 5.04 14.36 -13.10
N ALA A 195 5.03 13.28 -13.88
CA ALA A 195 3.79 12.64 -14.31
C ALA A 195 2.96 12.10 -13.13
N LEU A 196 3.61 11.61 -12.07
CA LEU A 196 2.95 11.15 -10.84
C LEU A 196 2.29 12.29 -10.06
N ARG A 197 2.87 13.50 -10.07
CA ARG A 197 2.24 14.69 -9.45
C ARG A 197 0.93 15.04 -10.13
N ASP A 198 0.89 14.88 -11.46
CA ASP A 198 -0.31 15.05 -12.28
C ASP A 198 -1.21 13.80 -12.30
N ARG A 199 -1.03 12.87 -11.36
CA ARG A 199 -1.77 11.60 -11.25
C ARG A 199 -1.78 10.75 -12.54
N LEU A 200 -0.81 10.98 -13.43
CA LEU A 200 -0.69 10.31 -14.72
C LEU A 200 -1.88 10.56 -15.66
N THR A 201 -2.66 11.61 -15.43
CA THR A 201 -3.86 11.95 -16.21
C THR A 201 -3.61 12.99 -17.30
N THR A 202 -2.53 13.76 -17.19
CA THR A 202 -2.22 14.85 -18.13
C THR A 202 -1.19 14.38 -19.16
N PRO A 203 -1.43 14.59 -20.48
CA PRO A 203 -0.44 14.29 -21.51
C PRO A 203 0.83 15.14 -21.31
N GLN A 204 1.95 14.50 -20.99
CA GLN A 204 3.22 15.20 -20.80
C GLN A 204 3.95 15.33 -22.14
N GLY A 205 3.65 16.40 -22.88
CA GLY A 205 4.25 16.69 -24.18
C GLY A 205 3.53 17.77 -24.98
N ALA A 206 2.23 17.99 -24.70
CA ALA A 206 1.43 19.02 -25.38
C ALA A 206 1.72 20.46 -24.91
N ALA A 207 2.33 20.64 -23.73
CA ALA A 207 2.61 21.96 -23.17
C ALA A 207 3.77 22.71 -23.86
N ALA A 208 4.61 22.03 -24.65
CA ALA A 208 5.74 22.66 -25.34
C ALA A 208 5.43 23.11 -26.78
N SER A 209 4.24 22.81 -27.30
CA SER A 209 3.87 23.06 -28.70
C SER A 209 2.53 23.78 -28.85
N ALA A 210 2.24 24.75 -27.98
CA ALA A 210 1.22 25.74 -28.29
C ALA A 210 1.82 26.72 -29.32
N PRO A 211 1.31 26.78 -30.56
CA PRO A 211 1.80 27.75 -31.54
C PRO A 211 1.53 29.17 -31.04
N PRO A 212 2.39 30.16 -31.38
CA PRO A 212 2.13 31.55 -31.04
C PRO A 212 0.77 31.95 -31.64
N ARG A 213 -0.13 32.47 -30.79
CA ARG A 213 -1.40 33.04 -31.26
C ARG A 213 -1.04 34.13 -32.26
N THR A 214 -1.30 33.89 -33.54
CA THR A 214 -1.33 34.96 -34.54
C THR A 214 -2.43 35.93 -34.13
N ALA A 215 -2.03 37.18 -33.87
CA ALA A 215 -2.96 38.26 -33.61
C ALA A 215 -3.87 38.44 -34.84
N PRO A 216 -5.16 38.75 -34.65
CA PRO A 216 -6.03 39.07 -35.78
C PRO A 216 -5.55 40.36 -36.44
N SER A 217 -5.20 40.23 -37.72
CA SER A 217 -5.03 41.33 -38.67
C SER A 217 -6.37 42.07 -38.76
N SER A 218 -6.38 43.33 -38.38
CA SER A 218 -7.49 44.25 -38.64
C SER A 218 -7.41 44.78 -40.06
N GLU A 219 -8.37 44.39 -40.90
CA GLU A 219 -8.85 45.17 -42.06
C GLU A 219 -10.38 45.12 -42.09
#